data_AF-A0ABD0NRL4-F1
#
_entry.id   AF-A0ABD0NRL4-F1
#
_cell.length_a   1.000
_cell.length_b   1.000
_cell.length_c   1.000
_cell.angle_alpha   90.00
_cell.angle_beta   90.00
_cell.angle_gamma   90.00
#
_symmetry.space_group_name_H-M   'P 1'
#
loop_
_entity.id
_entity.type
_entity.pdbx_description
1 polymer ?
#
loop_
_entity_poly.entity_id
_entity_poly.type
_entity_poly.pdbx_seq_one_letter_code
_entity_poly.pdbx_strand_id
1 'polypeptide(L)' 'MSTISMQDLQRDIEKHSTGVASVLNLCEVLLHDCDACATETECESIQQATRGLDRRWRNICAVAMERRL' A
#
# COMPACT_ATOMS: atom_id res chain seq x y z
N MET A 1 0.56 -11.95 -26.53
CA MET A 1 0.23 -11.04 -25.41
C MET A 1 -0.58 -11.83 -24.41
N SER A 2 0.01 -12.22 -23.28
CA SER A 2 -0.69 -12.96 -22.24
C SER A 2 -1.71 -12.02 -21.59
N THR A 3 -2.99 -12.19 -21.91
CA THR A 3 -4.09 -11.48 -21.28
C THR A 3 -4.25 -12.01 -19.86
N ILE A 4 -3.73 -11.27 -18.87
CA ILE A 4 -3.93 -11.55 -17.44
C ILE A 4 -5.45 -11.62 -17.20
N SER A 5 -5.93 -12.75 -16.68
CA SER A 5 -7.34 -12.95 -16.38
C SER A 5 -7.75 -12.07 -15.19
N MET A 6 -9.02 -11.66 -15.17
CA MET A 6 -9.59 -10.93 -14.04
C MET A 6 -9.45 -11.70 -12.72
N GLN A 7 -9.50 -13.04 -12.76
CA GLN A 7 -9.27 -13.91 -11.60
C GLN A 7 -7.81 -13.85 -11.11
N ASP A 8 -6.85 -13.76 -12.03
CA ASP A 8 -5.44 -13.62 -11.67
C ASP A 8 -5.17 -12.26 -11.02
N LEU A 9 -5.79 -11.20 -11.55
CA LEU A 9 -5.69 -9.86 -10.99
C LEU A 9 -6.32 -9.76 -9.60
N GLN A 10 -7.51 -10.34 -9.38
CA GLN A 10 -8.15 -10.37 -8.06
C GLN A 10 -7.30 -11.12 -7.04
N ARG A 11 -6.79 -12.29 -7.41
CA ARG A 11 -5.91 -13.09 -6.55
C ARG A 11 -4.60 -12.36 -6.23
N ASP A 12 -4.06 -11.63 -7.19
CA ASP A 12 -2.86 -10.83 -6.97
C ASP A 12 -3.13 -9.65 -6.02
N ILE A 13 -4.29 -9.01 -6.15
CA ILE A 13 -4.74 -7.94 -5.24
C ILE A 13 -4.97 -8.49 -3.82
N GLU A 14 -5.66 -9.61 -3.66
CA GLU A 14 -5.87 -10.22 -2.34
C GLU A 14 -4.54 -10.58 -1.68
N LYS A 15 -3.61 -11.18 -2.43
CA LYS A 15 -2.27 -11.51 -1.93
C LYS A 15 -1.50 -10.27 -1.47
N HIS A 16 -1.53 -9.19 -2.24
CA HIS A 16 -0.80 -7.97 -1.90
C HIS A 16 -1.54 -7.11 -0.86
N SER A 17 -2.86 -7.25 -0.70
CA SER A 17 -3.66 -6.47 0.26
C SER A 17 -3.17 -6.64 1.69
N THR A 18 -2.89 -7.88 2.10
CA THR A 18 -2.39 -8.15 3.45
C THR A 18 -0.98 -7.59 3.65
N GLY A 19 -0.12 -7.70 2.63
CA GLY A 19 1.23 -7.14 2.68
C GLY A 19 1.23 -5.62 2.78
N VAL A 20 0.42 -4.94 1.95
CA VAL A 20 0.27 -3.48 1.99
C VAL A 20 -0.31 -3.03 3.33
N ALA A 21 -1.34 -3.70 3.84
CA ALA A 21 -1.90 -3.39 5.15
C ALA A 21 -0.87 -3.56 6.29
N SER A 22 -0.05 -4.61 6.23
CA SER A 22 1.00 -4.85 7.22
C SER A 22 2.07 -3.77 7.21
N VAL A 23 2.49 -3.31 6.02
CA VAL A 23 3.47 -2.22 5.88
C VAL A 23 2.88 -0.89 6.35
N LEU A 24 1.64 -0.57 5.98
CA LEU A 24 0.97 0.66 6.44
C LEU A 24 0.83 0.68 7.97
N ASN A 25 0.41 -0.43 8.56
CA ASN A 25 0.31 -0.56 10.02
C ASN A 25 1.69 -0.44 10.70
N LEU A 26 2.74 -1.03 10.12
CA LEU A 26 4.10 -0.87 10.64
C LEU A 26 4.57 0.58 10.54
N CYS A 27 4.30 1.27 9.44
CA CYS A 27 4.60 2.70 9.29
C CYS A 27 3.84 3.55 10.31
N GLU A 28 2.56 3.25 10.59
CA GLU A 28 1.79 3.94 11.64
C GLU A 28 2.39 3.71 13.03
N VAL A 29 2.78 2.48 13.37
CA VAL A 29 3.46 2.16 14.64
C VAL A 29 4.78 2.92 14.76
N LEU A 30 5.61 2.92 13.71
CA LEU A 30 6.89 3.64 13.68
C LEU A 30 6.70 5.16 13.83
N LEU A 31 5.65 5.72 13.25
CA LEU A 31 5.31 7.14 13.39
C LEU A 31 4.78 7.49 14.80
N HIS A 32 4.21 6.51 15.49
CA HIS A 32 3.68 6.69 16.83
C HIS A 32 4.74 6.46 17.92
N ASP A 33 5.78 5.68 17.61
CA ASP A 33 6.95 5.51 18.48
C ASP A 33 7.93 6.68 18.27
N CYS A 34 7.86 7.65 19.19
CA CYS A 34 8.73 8.83 19.23
C CYS A 34 10.23 8.48 19.37
N ASP A 35 10.55 7.27 19.88
CA ASP A 35 11.92 6.74 19.96
C ASP A 35 12.40 6.07 18.65
N ALA A 36 11.48 5.72 17.75
CA ALA A 36 11.80 5.05 16.48
C ALA A 36 12.11 6.03 15.34
N CYS A 37 11.51 7.23 15.37
CA CYS A 37 11.84 8.33 14.48
C CYS A 37 12.59 9.42 15.26
N ALA A 38 13.92 9.32 15.29
CA ALA A 38 14.78 10.26 16.01
C ALA A 38 14.74 11.68 15.43
N THR A 39 14.31 11.83 14.18
CA THR A 39 14.21 13.13 13.49
C THR A 39 12.85 13.35 12.82
N GLU A 40 12.41 14.61 12.80
CA GLU A 40 11.20 15.04 12.09
C GLU A 40 11.26 14.67 10.59
N THR A 41 12.46 14.70 9.99
CA THR A 41 12.70 14.31 8.59
C THR A 41 12.43 12.82 8.34
N GLU A 42 12.77 11.93 9.28
CA GLU A 42 12.45 10.50 9.16
C GLU A 42 10.94 10.26 9.28
N CYS A 43 10.29 10.98 10.18
CA CYS A 43 8.84 10.96 10.35
C CYS A 43 8.12 11.43 9.07
N GLU A 44 8.54 12.56 8.48
CA GLU A 44 8.03 13.04 7.20
C GLU A 44 8.28 12.05 6.07
N SER A 45 9.46 11.44 6.01
CA SER A 45 9.82 10.45 4.99
C SER A 45 8.93 9.20 5.06
N ILE A 46 8.68 8.69 6.27
CA ILE A 46 7.79 7.54 6.48
C ILE A 46 6.34 7.93 6.15
N GLN A 47 5.87 9.10 6.58
CA GLN A 47 4.53 9.58 6.23
C GLN A 47 4.36 9.72 4.72
N GLN A 48 5.36 10.26 4.02
CA GLN A 48 5.33 10.42 2.58
C GLN A 48 5.32 9.07 1.87
N ALA A 49 6.13 8.11 2.32
CA ALA A 49 6.14 6.74 1.81
C ALA A 49 4.79 6.04 2.03
N THR A 50 4.21 6.17 3.23
CA THR A 50 2.91 5.62 3.62
C THR A 50 1.79 6.15 2.74
N ARG A 51 1.71 7.49 2.58
CA ARG A 51 0.71 8.15 1.72
C ARG A 51 0.89 7.76 0.25
N GLY A 52 2.14 7.66 -0.21
CA GLY A 52 2.46 7.23 -1.57
C GLY A 52 2.02 5.79 -1.84
N LEU A 53 2.27 4.88 -0.89
CA LEU A 53 1.86 3.49 -0.96
C LEU A 53 0.34 3.35 -0.97
N ASP A 54 -0.36 4.00 -0.02
CA ASP A 54 -1.82 3.96 0.06
C ASP A 54 -2.48 4.47 -1.24
N ARG A 55 -2.01 5.60 -1.76
CA ARG A 55 -2.53 6.16 -3.00
C ARG A 55 -2.32 5.21 -4.20
N ARG A 56 -1.12 4.63 -4.31
CA ARG A 56 -0.83 3.65 -5.38
C ARG A 56 -1.69 2.40 -5.23
N TRP A 57 -1.86 1.91 -4.02
CA TRP A 57 -2.69 0.74 -3.73
C TRP A 57 -4.16 0.98 -4.09
N ARG A 58 -4.73 2.11 -3.65
CA ARG A 58 -6.09 2.51 -4.03
C ARG A 58 -6.27 2.62 -5.54
N ASN A 59 -5.30 3.16 -6.26
CA ASN A 59 -5.34 3.23 -7.72
C ASN A 59 -5.34 1.83 -8.36
N ILE A 60 -4.54 0.88 -7.85
CA ILE A 60 -4.55 -0.51 -8.34
C ILE A 60 -5.91 -1.15 -8.11
N CYS A 61 -6.47 -1.00 -6.91
CA CYS A 61 -7.81 -1.50 -6.59
C CYS A 61 -8.89 -0.88 -7.49
N ALA A 62 -8.82 0.43 -7.75
CA ALA A 62 -9.75 1.13 -8.62
C ALA A 62 -9.66 0.65 -10.07
N VAL A 63 -8.46 0.54 -10.64
CA VAL A 63 -8.25 0.04 -12.02
C VAL A 63 -8.71 -1.41 -12.15
N ALA A 64 -8.53 -2.23 -11.12
CA ALA A 64 -9.02 -3.59 -11.11
C ALA A 64 -10.55 -3.69 -11.01
N MET A 65 -11.19 -2.77 -10.30
CA MET A 65 -12.64 -2.62 -10.30
C MET A 65 -13.18 -2.10 -11.63
N GLU A 66 -12.50 -1.15 -12.28
CA GLU A 66 -12.90 -0.65 -13.61
C GLU A 66 -12.81 -1.74 -14.68
N ARG A 67 -11.81 -2.63 -14.61
CA ARG A 67 -11.66 -3.77 -15.52
C ARG A 67 -12.71 -4.89 -15.31
N ARG A 68 -13.51 -4.80 -14.25
CA ARG A 68 -14.61 -5.73 -13.95
C ARG A 68 -15.93 -5.35 -14.64
N LEU A 69 -16.09 -4.07 -15.01
CA LEU A 69 -17.25 -3.52 -15.72
C LEU A 69 -17.10 -3.72 -17.23
#